data_AF-A0A7S3HQ72-F1
#
_entry.id   AF-A0A7S3HQ72-F1
#
_cell.length_a   1.000
_cell.length_b   1.000
_cell.length_c   1.000
_cell.angle_alpha   90.00
_cell.angle_beta   90.00
_cell.angle_gamma   90.00
#
_symmetry.space_group_name_H-M   'P 1'
#
loop_
_entity.id
_entity.type
_entity.pdbx_description
1 polymer ?
#
loop_
_entity_poly.entity_id
_entity_poly.type
_entity_poly.pdbx_seq_one_letter_code
_entity_poly.pdbx_strand_id
1 'polypeptide(L)'
;TRPSVVPNLQDAACNCESVNVKDQRWGQEAPWDCKFWEMVELIPRSMNSESTHTLLHGFFKFYAEFNWSRDVVSIRLGLTPSATASKFKLYSPLNNKEQWYIEDPFDLRHNLASQCTSEGRRRILEKMRETLEVLDAATH
;
A
#
# COMPACT_ATOMS: atom_id res chain seq x y z
N THR A 1 11.65 8.01 -13.57
CA THR A 1 10.82 7.71 -12.38
C THR A 1 11.61 8.07 -11.13
N ARG A 2 10.96 8.53 -10.05
CA ARG A 2 11.65 8.75 -8.77
C ARG A 2 12.08 7.39 -8.18
N PRO A 3 13.29 7.25 -7.62
CA PRO A 3 13.73 5.99 -7.02
C PRO A 3 12.85 5.63 -5.80
N SER A 4 12.57 4.34 -5.62
CA SER A 4 11.78 3.85 -4.48
C SER A 4 12.56 3.98 -3.17
N VAL A 5 11.87 4.35 -2.09
CA VAL A 5 12.46 4.38 -0.74
C VAL A 5 12.67 2.96 -0.19
N VAL A 6 11.70 2.07 -0.44
CA VAL A 6 11.71 0.67 -0.02
C VAL A 6 11.48 -0.21 -1.25
N PRO A 7 12.24 -1.31 -1.43
CA PRO A 7 11.98 -2.27 -2.50
C PRO A 7 10.77 -3.14 -2.20
N ASN A 8 10.20 -3.75 -3.24
CA ASN A 8 9.23 -4.83 -3.08
C ASN A 8 9.96 -6.14 -2.80
N LEU A 9 9.81 -6.69 -1.59
CA LEU A 9 10.51 -7.90 -1.17
C LEU A 9 10.00 -9.17 -1.83
N GLN A 10 8.77 -9.17 -2.35
CA GLN A 10 8.23 -10.31 -3.11
C GLN A 10 8.81 -10.32 -4.52
N ASP A 11 8.96 -9.15 -5.16
CA ASP A 11 9.63 -9.02 -6.45
C ASP A 11 11.13 -9.37 -6.35
N ALA A 12 11.79 -8.96 -5.26
CA ALA A 12 13.20 -9.30 -5.01
C ALA A 12 13.41 -10.81 -4.84
N ALA A 13 12.40 -11.55 -4.37
CA ALA A 13 12.42 -13.00 -4.22
C ALA A 13 11.89 -13.75 -5.44
N CYS A 14 11.82 -13.14 -6.63
CA CYS A 14 11.23 -13.75 -7.83
C CYS A 14 11.91 -15.05 -8.27
N ASN A 15 13.20 -15.23 -7.93
CA ASN A 15 13.99 -16.43 -8.23
C ASN A 15 14.10 -17.41 -7.06
N CYS A 16 13.43 -17.13 -5.92
CA CYS A 16 13.39 -18.01 -4.77
C CYS A 16 12.25 -19.03 -4.90
N GLU A 17 12.36 -20.15 -4.20
CA GLU A 17 11.27 -21.13 -4.13
C GLU A 17 10.02 -20.53 -3.45
N SER A 18 8.84 -20.98 -3.88
CA SER A 18 7.58 -20.57 -3.27
C SER A 18 7.42 -21.14 -1.86
N VAL A 19 6.94 -20.30 -0.95
CA VAL A 19 6.69 -20.67 0.45
C VAL A 19 5.18 -20.68 0.68
N ASN A 20 4.54 -21.81 0.37
CA ASN A 20 3.09 -21.92 0.46
C ASN A 20 2.62 -22.14 1.90
N VAL A 21 1.97 -21.13 2.49
CA VAL A 21 1.35 -21.20 3.80
C VAL A 21 -0.14 -21.47 3.64
N LYS A 22 -0.65 -22.46 4.35
CA LYS A 22 -2.09 -22.78 4.38
C LYS A 22 -2.78 -21.95 5.45
N ASP A 23 -3.84 -21.26 5.05
CA ASP A 23 -4.67 -20.48 5.96
C ASP A 23 -6.15 -20.89 5.85
N GLN A 24 -6.83 -20.99 6.99
CA GLN A 24 -8.24 -21.34 7.13
C GLN A 24 -9.11 -20.19 7.67
N ARG A 25 -8.55 -18.98 7.82
CA ARG A 25 -9.24 -17.79 8.35
C ARG A 25 -10.60 -17.50 7.73
N TRP A 26 -10.79 -17.88 6.46
CA TRP A 26 -11.98 -17.60 5.68
C TRP A 26 -12.91 -18.82 5.52
N GLY A 27 -12.76 -19.84 6.38
CA GLY A 27 -13.57 -21.06 6.36
C GLY A 27 -13.27 -22.02 5.21
N GLN A 28 -12.35 -21.64 4.31
CA GLN A 28 -11.81 -22.47 3.25
C GLN A 28 -10.29 -22.37 3.24
N GLU A 29 -9.62 -23.52 3.24
CA GLU A 29 -8.17 -23.60 3.11
C GLU A 29 -7.75 -23.00 1.76
N ALA A 30 -6.91 -21.96 1.81
CA ALA A 30 -6.24 -21.44 0.62
C ALA A 30 -4.72 -21.44 0.85
N PRO A 31 -3.93 -21.84 -0.16
CA PRO A 31 -2.50 -21.66 -0.13
C PRO A 31 -2.14 -20.21 -0.50
N TRP A 32 -1.36 -19.56 0.34
CA TRP A 32 -0.77 -18.25 0.07
C TRP A 32 0.74 -18.41 -0.15
N ASP A 33 1.26 -17.89 -1.25
CA ASP A 33 2.72 -17.84 -1.45
C ASP A 33 3.29 -16.69 -0.62
N CYS A 34 3.88 -17.05 0.51
CA CYS A 34 4.48 -16.13 1.47
C CYS A 34 5.98 -15.96 1.26
N LYS A 35 6.50 -16.22 0.06
CA LYS A 35 7.91 -15.96 -0.23
C LYS A 35 8.21 -14.45 -0.20
N PHE A 36 9.33 -14.09 0.39
CA PHE A 36 9.90 -12.74 0.34
C PHE A 36 11.41 -12.83 0.54
N TRP A 37 12.11 -11.73 0.24
CA TRP A 37 13.56 -11.67 0.44
C TRP A 37 13.91 -11.58 1.92
N GLU A 38 14.50 -12.65 2.47
CA GLU A 38 14.80 -12.76 3.91
C GLU A 38 16.14 -12.13 4.33
N MET A 39 17.13 -12.05 3.42
CA MET A 39 18.47 -11.56 3.74
C MET A 39 18.54 -10.03 3.72
N VAL A 40 18.04 -9.39 4.79
CA VAL A 40 17.91 -7.94 4.91
C VAL A 40 19.23 -7.20 4.67
N GLU A 41 20.35 -7.78 5.09
CA GLU A 41 21.70 -7.19 4.95
C GLU A 41 22.14 -7.06 3.49
N LEU A 42 21.56 -7.86 2.59
CA LEU A 42 21.86 -7.84 1.17
C LEU A 42 20.91 -6.95 0.37
N ILE A 43 19.92 -6.34 1.02
CA ILE A 43 19.02 -5.40 0.35
C ILE A 43 19.82 -4.16 -0.07
N PRO A 44 19.87 -3.83 -1.37
CA PRO A 44 20.58 -2.64 -1.83
C PRO A 44 20.02 -1.39 -1.17
N ARG A 45 20.91 -0.49 -0.76
CA ARG A 45 20.51 0.82 -0.24
C ARG A 45 19.70 1.56 -1.30
N SER A 46 18.60 2.18 -0.87
CA SER A 46 17.80 3.04 -1.74
C SER A 46 18.64 4.18 -2.31
N MET A 47 18.45 4.45 -3.61
CA MET A 47 19.00 5.62 -4.30
C MET A 47 18.16 6.89 -4.09
N ASN A 48 17.06 6.80 -3.32
CA ASN A 48 16.25 7.96 -2.96
C ASN A 48 17.01 8.84 -1.96
N SER A 49 17.17 10.10 -2.32
CA SER A 49 17.85 11.13 -1.53
C SER A 49 16.89 12.19 -0.96
N GLU A 50 15.58 11.97 -1.06
CA GLU A 50 14.58 12.89 -0.50
C GLU A 50 14.70 12.92 1.03
N SER A 51 14.61 14.12 1.59
CA SER A 51 14.61 14.30 3.05
C SER A 51 13.36 13.68 3.68
N THR A 52 13.41 13.36 4.97
CA THR A 52 12.21 12.92 5.71
C THR A 52 11.07 13.92 5.61
N HIS A 53 11.38 15.22 5.61
CA HIS A 53 10.38 16.28 5.40
C HIS A 53 9.70 16.16 4.02
N THR A 54 10.49 16.00 2.96
CA THR A 54 9.99 15.81 1.59
C THR A 54 9.14 14.54 1.46
N LEU A 55 9.57 13.43 2.08
CA LEU A 55 8.83 12.17 2.07
C LEU A 55 7.50 12.27 2.83
N LEU A 56 7.50 12.95 3.99
CA LEU A 56 6.29 13.17 4.78
C LEU A 56 5.29 14.06 4.03
N HIS A 57 5.76 15.15 3.42
CA HIS A 57 4.95 16.02 2.56
C HIS A 57 4.34 15.24 1.41
N GLY A 58 5.17 14.46 0.69
CA GLY A 58 4.73 13.62 -0.41
C GLY A 58 3.68 12.57 -0.02
N PHE A 59 3.79 11.98 1.18
CA PHE A 59 2.80 11.05 1.72
C PHE A 59 1.42 11.70 1.89
N PHE A 60 1.36 12.85 2.57
CA PHE A 60 0.09 13.55 2.78
C PHE A 60 -0.50 14.06 1.47
N LYS A 61 0.33 14.65 0.61
CA LYS A 61 -0.09 15.12 -0.71
C LYS A 61 -0.70 13.99 -1.54
N PHE A 62 0.00 12.87 -1.65
CA PHE A 62 -0.47 11.73 -2.44
C PHE A 62 -1.79 11.18 -1.92
N TYR A 63 -1.90 10.89 -0.62
CA TYR A 63 -3.09 10.23 -0.08
C TYR A 63 -4.29 11.16 0.14
N ALA A 64 -4.08 12.48 0.25
CA ALA A 64 -5.16 13.46 0.25
C ALA A 64 -5.87 13.55 -1.11
N GLU A 65 -5.14 13.30 -2.20
CA GLU A 65 -5.62 13.34 -3.59
C GLU A 65 -5.89 11.94 -4.17
N PHE A 66 -5.45 10.87 -3.51
CA PHE A 66 -5.61 9.49 -3.96
C PHE A 66 -7.08 9.15 -4.19
N ASN A 67 -7.39 8.49 -5.32
CA ASN A 67 -8.75 8.12 -5.65
C ASN A 67 -9.19 6.86 -4.91
N TRP A 68 -9.47 7.01 -3.62
CA TRP A 68 -9.94 5.95 -2.74
C TRP A 68 -11.22 5.24 -3.22
N SER A 69 -12.00 5.86 -4.11
CA SER A 69 -13.21 5.25 -4.67
C SER A 69 -12.93 4.19 -5.75
N ARG A 70 -11.73 4.22 -6.36
CA ARG A 70 -11.38 3.41 -7.52
C ARG A 70 -10.10 2.58 -7.32
N ASP A 71 -9.10 3.20 -6.69
CA ASP A 71 -7.74 2.70 -6.65
C ASP A 71 -7.50 1.89 -5.36
N VAL A 72 -6.47 1.05 -5.39
CA VAL A 72 -6.04 0.21 -4.28
C VAL A 72 -4.63 0.58 -3.83
N VAL A 73 -4.38 0.50 -2.53
CA VAL A 73 -3.02 0.45 -1.98
C VAL A 73 -2.59 -1.02 -1.94
N SER A 74 -1.65 -1.42 -2.79
CA SER A 74 -1.12 -2.79 -2.83
C SER A 74 0.39 -2.76 -2.66
N ILE A 75 0.86 -3.37 -1.57
CA ILE A 75 2.29 -3.53 -1.27
C ILE A 75 2.91 -4.52 -2.27
N ARG A 76 2.21 -5.61 -2.55
CA ARG A 76 2.62 -6.68 -3.48
C ARG A 76 2.85 -6.19 -4.90
N LEU A 77 2.06 -5.23 -5.37
CA LEU A 77 2.22 -4.69 -6.74
C LEU A 77 3.30 -3.59 -6.83
N GLY A 78 3.83 -3.11 -5.71
CA GLY A 78 4.92 -2.11 -5.69
C GLY A 78 4.62 -0.86 -6.52
N LEU A 79 3.36 -0.41 -6.53
CA LEU A 79 2.91 0.60 -7.48
C LEU A 79 3.63 1.95 -7.30
N THR A 80 4.13 2.49 -8.42
CA THR A 80 4.68 3.86 -8.45
C THR A 80 3.56 4.90 -8.37
N PRO A 81 3.81 6.17 -7.99
CA PRO A 81 2.78 7.19 -7.93
C PRO A 81 2.00 7.40 -9.25
N SER A 82 2.61 7.10 -10.40
CA SER A 82 1.99 7.17 -11.72
C SER A 82 1.26 5.88 -12.14
N ALA A 83 1.42 4.78 -11.40
CA ALA A 83 0.80 3.50 -11.67
C ALA A 83 -0.30 3.23 -10.62
N THR A 84 -1.51 2.91 -11.06
CA THR A 84 -2.63 2.59 -10.17
C THR A 84 -3.24 1.25 -10.56
N ALA A 85 -3.54 0.40 -9.58
CA ALA A 85 -4.41 -0.76 -9.79
C ALA A 85 -5.83 -0.42 -9.37
N SER A 86 -6.82 -0.98 -10.07
CA SER A 86 -8.22 -0.81 -9.68
C SER A 86 -8.60 -1.86 -8.66
N LYS A 87 -9.20 -1.42 -7.54
CA LYS A 87 -9.69 -2.34 -6.49
C LYS A 87 -10.83 -3.26 -6.96
N PHE A 88 -11.46 -2.96 -8.09
CA PHE A 88 -12.51 -3.79 -8.69
C PHE A 88 -11.97 -4.95 -9.55
N LYS A 89 -10.66 -4.98 -9.80
CA LYS A 89 -9.99 -6.01 -10.61
C LYS A 89 -9.12 -6.95 -9.77
N LEU A 90 -9.21 -6.86 -8.44
CA LEU A 90 -8.43 -7.69 -7.51
C LEU A 90 -9.14 -9.00 -7.15
N TYR A 91 -8.42 -9.85 -6.42
CA TYR A 91 -8.87 -11.17 -5.98
C TYR A 91 -10.21 -11.12 -5.21
N SER A 92 -10.42 -10.09 -4.38
CA SER A 92 -11.68 -9.84 -3.67
C SER A 92 -12.26 -8.48 -4.05
N PRO A 93 -13.01 -8.39 -5.17
CA PRO A 93 -13.56 -7.12 -5.63
C PRO A 93 -14.60 -6.58 -4.65
N LEU A 94 -14.55 -5.27 -4.41
CA LEU A 94 -15.55 -4.60 -3.57
C LEU A 94 -16.77 -4.19 -4.39
N ASN A 95 -17.95 -4.44 -3.82
CA ASN A 95 -19.21 -3.90 -4.34
C ASN A 95 -19.46 -2.45 -3.87
N ASN A 96 -18.92 -2.08 -2.71
CA ASN A 96 -19.05 -0.72 -2.18
C ASN A 96 -17.89 0.16 -2.66
N LYS A 97 -18.20 1.14 -3.52
CA LYS A 97 -17.21 2.09 -4.05
C LYS A 97 -16.57 2.96 -2.96
N GLU A 98 -17.25 3.24 -1.86
CA GLU A 98 -16.70 4.07 -0.80
C GLU A 98 -15.70 3.34 0.10
N GLN A 99 -15.75 2.00 0.12
CA GLN A 99 -14.88 1.19 0.96
C GLN A 99 -13.43 1.31 0.50
N TRP A 100 -12.55 1.80 1.37
CA TRP A 100 -11.12 1.80 1.11
C TRP A 100 -10.61 0.37 0.98
N TYR A 101 -9.60 0.18 0.14
CA TYR A 101 -8.95 -1.10 -0.03
C TYR A 101 -7.45 -0.95 0.14
N ILE A 102 -6.93 -1.64 1.16
CA ILE A 102 -5.50 -1.82 1.37
C ILE A 102 -5.29 -3.34 1.33
N GLU A 103 -4.64 -3.81 0.29
CA GLU A 103 -4.40 -5.24 0.04
C GLU A 103 -3.35 -5.76 1.04
N ASP A 104 -3.67 -6.85 1.71
CA ASP A 104 -2.68 -7.62 2.45
C ASP A 104 -1.63 -8.20 1.47
N PRO A 105 -0.33 -8.11 1.76
CA PRO A 105 0.70 -8.56 0.83
C PRO A 105 0.64 -10.06 0.52
N PHE A 106 0.03 -10.87 1.39
CA PHE A 106 -0.02 -12.33 1.22
C PHE A 106 -1.45 -12.84 1.12
N ASP A 107 -2.33 -12.48 2.07
CA ASP A 107 -3.73 -12.93 2.08
C ASP A 107 -4.58 -12.04 1.17
N LEU A 108 -4.62 -12.33 -0.13
CA LEU A 108 -5.29 -11.47 -1.12
C LEU A 108 -6.82 -11.38 -0.94
N ARG A 109 -7.42 -12.17 -0.04
CA ARG A 109 -8.82 -12.03 0.39
C ARG A 109 -9.01 -10.94 1.44
N HIS A 110 -7.93 -10.53 2.11
CA HIS A 110 -7.96 -9.63 3.23
C HIS A 110 -7.80 -8.17 2.78
N ASN A 111 -8.86 -7.40 2.99
CA ASN A 111 -8.79 -5.94 2.95
C ASN A 111 -8.46 -5.40 4.35
N LEU A 112 -7.24 -4.90 4.53
CA LEU A 112 -6.75 -4.33 5.79
C LEU A 112 -7.52 -3.07 6.22
N ALA A 113 -8.20 -2.40 5.28
CA ALA A 113 -9.05 -1.25 5.57
C ALA A 113 -10.54 -1.61 5.75
N SER A 114 -10.90 -2.90 5.83
CA SER A 114 -12.30 -3.36 5.91
C SER A 114 -13.08 -2.78 7.10
N GLN A 115 -12.41 -2.54 8.22
CA GLN A 115 -13.02 -1.99 9.44
C GLN A 115 -13.04 -0.45 9.48
N CYS A 116 -12.54 0.23 8.45
CA CYS A 116 -12.52 1.69 8.39
C CYS A 116 -13.92 2.20 8.05
N THR A 117 -14.61 2.78 9.05
CA THR A 117 -15.96 3.32 8.91
C THR A 117 -15.99 4.57 8.02
N SER A 118 -17.17 4.92 7.52
CA SER A 118 -17.36 6.17 6.75
C SER A 118 -16.84 7.41 7.48
N GLU A 119 -17.19 7.53 8.76
CA GLU A 119 -16.74 8.62 9.63
C GLU A 119 -15.23 8.58 9.88
N GLY A 120 -14.66 7.38 10.08
CA GLY A 120 -13.21 7.20 10.22
C GLY A 120 -12.45 7.68 8.98
N ARG A 121 -12.90 7.27 7.78
CA ARG A 121 -12.33 7.70 6.50
C ARG A 121 -12.42 9.21 6.32
N ARG A 122 -13.58 9.80 6.65
CA ARG A 122 -13.81 11.25 6.57
C ARG A 122 -12.79 11.99 7.44
N ARG A 123 -12.65 11.59 8.71
CA ARG A 123 -11.71 12.19 9.66
C ARG A 123 -10.25 12.02 9.24
N ILE A 124 -9.88 10.86 8.69
CA ILE A 124 -8.52 10.64 8.19
C ILE A 124 -8.20 11.61 7.04
N LEU A 125 -9.10 11.74 6.05
CA LEU A 125 -8.90 12.66 4.93
C LEU A 125 -8.86 14.13 5.35
N GLU A 126 -9.72 14.51 6.29
CA GLU A 126 -9.72 15.85 6.89
C GLU A 126 -8.35 16.14 7.53
N LYS A 127 -7.82 15.23 8.36
CA LYS A 127 -6.51 15.41 8.99
C LYS A 127 -5.33 15.33 8.02
N MET A 128 -5.43 14.54 6.95
CA MET A 128 -4.41 14.55 5.90
C MET A 128 -4.33 15.91 5.21
N ARG A 129 -5.47 16.55 4.92
CA ARG A 129 -5.51 17.88 4.29
C ARG A 129 -5.04 18.99 5.21
N GLU A 130 -5.52 19.03 6.45
CA GLU A 130 -5.05 20.00 7.45
C GLU A 130 -3.53 19.91 7.65
N THR A 131 -2.99 18.69 7.71
CA THR A 131 -1.55 18.50 7.89
C THR A 131 -0.77 18.95 6.65
N LEU A 132 -1.30 18.67 5.45
CA LEU A 132 -0.69 19.13 4.20
C LEU A 132 -0.62 20.67 4.15
N GLU A 133 -1.69 21.36 4.52
CA GLU A 133 -1.72 22.84 4.58
C GLU A 133 -0.67 23.39 5.55
N VAL A 134 -0.50 22.76 6.72
CA VAL A 134 0.54 23.14 7.68
C VAL A 134 1.95 22.92 7.12
N LEU A 135 2.18 21.80 6.42
CA LEU A 135 3.47 21.50 5.82
C LEU A 135 3.79 22.45 4.65
N ASP A 136 2.80 22.80 3.83
CA ASP A 136 2.94 23.78 2.75
C ASP A 136 3.32 25.17 3.30
N ALA A 137 2.67 25.60 4.39
CA ALA A 137 2.98 26.87 5.04
C ALA A 137 4.38 26.91 5.67
N ALA A 138 4.90 25.75 6.14
CA ALA A 138 6.23 25.64 6.72
C ALA A 138 7.39 25.61 5.69
N THR A 139 7.06 25.56 4.39
CA THR A 139 8.03 25.53 3.29
C THR A 139 8.34 26.93 2.72
N HIS A 140 7.67 27.97 3.22
CA HIS A 140 7.88 29.38 2.90
C HIS A 140 8.56 30.12 4.04
#